data_AF-A0A6I1MTW8-F1
#
_entry.id   AF-A0A6I1MTW8-F1
#
_cell.length_a   1.000
_cell.length_b   1.000
_cell.length_c   1.000
_cell.angle_alpha   90.00
_cell.angle_beta   90.00
_cell.angle_gamma   90.00
#
_symmetry.space_group_name_H-M   'P 1'
#
loop_
_entity.id
_entity.type
_entity.pdbx_description
1 polymer ?
#
loop_
_entity_poly.entity_id
_entity_poly.type
_entity_poly.pdbx_seq_one_letter_code
_entity_poly.pdbx_strand_id
1 'polypeptide(L)'
;MKIRLTQPGFETYTGQMGVVFFEDGLTTADVKPIDAVRIAAQFLCEWEDGTTASVAQSILDHAHSTTGTIPAEINADQALASQEGTRKAQAQPAAPGSRAYTQEELEAIADASGIKGLRAIGDALGVKGNAIGELIKSILTKQA
;
A
#
# COMPACT_ATOMS: atom_id res chain seq x y z
N MET A 1 -1.99 5.16 19.93
CA MET A 1 -1.73 4.28 21.09
C MET A 1 -0.47 3.49 20.83
N LYS A 2 0.27 3.15 21.88
CA LYS A 2 1.48 2.32 21.78
C LYS A 2 1.14 0.84 21.99
N ILE A 3 2.06 -0.02 21.60
CA ILE A 3 1.98 -1.47 21.83
C ILE A 3 3.16 -1.95 22.66
N ARG A 4 2.93 -2.97 23.49
CA ARG A 4 3.95 -3.65 24.28
C ARG A 4 4.12 -5.09 23.79
N LEU A 5 5.37 -5.52 23.64
CA LEU A 5 5.71 -6.92 23.39
C LEU A 5 5.54 -7.72 24.69
N THR A 6 4.74 -8.78 24.62
CA THR A 6 4.48 -9.70 25.74
C THR A 6 5.04 -11.10 25.47
N GLN A 7 5.65 -11.30 24.30
CA GLN A 7 6.25 -12.58 23.93
C GLN A 7 7.51 -12.87 24.78
N PRO A 8 7.62 -14.08 25.35
CA PRO A 8 8.83 -14.51 26.04
C PRO A 8 10.08 -14.39 25.17
N GLY A 9 11.10 -13.69 25.69
CA GLY A 9 12.35 -13.39 25.02
C GLY A 9 12.39 -12.04 24.29
N PHE A 10 11.27 -11.32 24.21
CA PHE A 10 11.16 -10.02 23.55
C PHE A 10 10.63 -8.91 24.47
N GLU A 11 10.35 -9.20 25.74
CA GLU A 11 9.73 -8.27 26.68
C GLU A 11 10.57 -7.01 26.93
N THR A 12 11.90 -7.11 26.78
CA THR A 12 12.86 -6.01 26.96
C THR A 12 13.50 -5.59 25.63
N TYR A 13 12.94 -6.03 24.49
CA TYR A 13 13.49 -5.77 23.18
C TYR A 13 13.60 -4.26 22.92
N THR A 14 14.78 -3.83 22.51
CA THR A 14 15.05 -2.45 22.10
C THR A 14 15.63 -2.46 20.70
N GLY A 15 14.93 -1.84 19.76
CA GLY A 15 15.30 -1.88 18.36
C GLY A 15 14.12 -1.64 17.42
N GLN A 16 14.39 -1.77 16.13
CA GLN A 16 13.42 -1.50 15.08
C GLN A 16 12.74 -2.78 14.58
N MET A 17 11.40 -2.80 14.59
CA MET A 17 10.58 -3.79 13.88
C MET A 17 9.72 -3.08 12.83
N GLY A 18 10.07 -3.30 11.56
CA GLY A 18 9.41 -2.62 10.45
C GLY A 18 9.61 -1.11 10.52
N VAL A 19 8.51 -0.35 10.63
CA VAL A 19 8.52 1.12 10.74
C VAL A 19 8.43 1.63 12.18
N VAL A 20 8.42 0.72 13.15
CA VAL A 20 8.20 1.02 14.57
C VAL A 20 9.49 0.76 15.36
N PHE A 21 9.82 1.66 16.28
CA PHE A 21 10.95 1.50 17.18
C PHE A 21 10.46 1.21 18.60
N PHE A 22 11.03 0.17 19.21
CA PHE A 22 10.76 -0.28 20.56
C PHE A 22 11.91 0.11 21.49
N GLU A 23 11.56 0.46 22.72
CA GLU A 23 12.45 0.66 23.84
C GLU A 23 11.87 -0.11 25.04
N ASP A 24 12.65 -1.06 25.57
CA ASP A 24 12.22 -1.96 26.65
C ASP A 24 10.84 -2.61 26.40
N GLY A 25 10.69 -3.15 25.18
CA GLY A 25 9.48 -3.84 24.73
C GLY A 25 8.27 -2.93 24.48
N LEU A 26 8.35 -1.62 24.69
CA LEU A 26 7.27 -0.65 24.44
C LEU A 26 7.62 0.23 23.25
N THR A 27 6.64 0.59 22.43
CA THR A 27 6.91 1.52 21.32
C THR A 27 7.18 2.94 21.80
N THR A 28 8.17 3.59 21.20
CA THR A 28 8.57 4.97 21.54
C THR A 28 7.50 5.99 21.15
N ALA A 29 6.75 5.70 20.08
CA ALA A 29 5.68 6.53 19.56
C ALA A 29 4.38 5.72 19.34
N ASP A 30 3.30 6.46 19.08
CA ASP A 30 2.02 5.90 18.68
C ASP A 30 2.13 5.10 17.38
N VAL A 31 1.48 3.93 17.38
CA VAL A 31 1.52 2.99 16.27
C VAL A 31 0.21 3.04 15.50
N LYS A 32 0.30 3.03 14.17
CA LYS A 32 -0.88 2.89 13.32
C LYS A 32 -1.48 1.49 13.49
N PRO A 33 -2.80 1.33 13.49
CA PRO A 33 -3.43 0.01 13.63
C PRO A 33 -2.89 -1.04 12.65
N ILE A 34 -2.62 -0.65 11.40
CA ILE A 34 -2.07 -1.56 10.39
C ILE A 34 -0.66 -2.08 10.74
N ASP A 35 0.18 -1.25 11.35
CA ASP A 35 1.53 -1.65 11.74
C ASP A 35 1.50 -2.54 12.99
N ALA A 36 0.61 -2.23 13.94
CA ALA A 36 0.39 -3.07 15.12
C ALA A 36 -0.12 -4.48 14.74
N VAL A 37 -1.09 -4.57 13.82
CA VAL A 37 -1.59 -5.87 13.30
C VAL A 37 -0.47 -6.68 12.64
N ARG A 38 0.41 -6.04 11.87
CA ARG A 38 1.54 -6.72 11.22
C ARG A 38 2.54 -7.26 12.24
N ILE A 39 2.82 -6.51 13.29
CA ILE A 39 3.71 -6.95 14.37
C ILE A 39 3.04 -8.09 15.17
N ALA A 40 1.76 -7.94 15.51
CA ALA A 40 0.96 -8.92 16.24
C ALA A 40 0.77 -10.25 15.49
N ALA A 41 0.92 -10.24 14.16
CA ALA A 41 0.92 -11.47 13.36
C ALA A 41 2.15 -12.35 13.61
N GLN A 42 3.25 -11.78 14.12
CA GLN A 42 4.52 -12.48 14.31
C GLN A 42 4.96 -12.59 15.78
N PHE A 43 4.57 -11.60 16.60
CA PHE A 43 4.95 -11.48 18.00
C PHE A 43 3.70 -11.35 18.88
N LEU A 44 3.74 -11.89 20.10
CA LEU A 44 2.70 -11.59 21.09
C LEU A 44 2.88 -10.14 21.56
N CYS A 45 1.81 -9.36 21.42
CA CYS A 45 1.77 -7.97 21.86
C CYS A 45 0.36 -7.51 22.19
N GLU A 46 0.28 -6.49 23.03
CA GLU A 46 -0.94 -5.88 23.54
C GLU A 46 -0.84 -4.36 23.39
N TRP A 47 -1.99 -3.70 23.26
CA TRP A 47 -2.09 -2.25 23.38
C TRP A 47 -1.83 -1.83 24.83
N GLU A 48 -1.47 -0.57 25.05
CA GLU A 48 -1.24 -0.03 26.40
C GLU A 48 -2.45 -0.15 27.35
N ASP A 49 -3.67 -0.25 26.81
CA ASP A 49 -4.89 -0.47 27.60
C ASP A 49 -5.10 -1.95 27.99
N GLY A 50 -4.17 -2.83 27.63
CA GLY A 50 -4.23 -4.27 27.87
C GLY A 50 -5.09 -5.04 26.87
N THR A 51 -5.67 -4.39 25.87
CA THR A 51 -6.42 -5.08 24.82
C THR A 51 -5.47 -5.74 23.83
N THR A 52 -5.92 -6.83 23.20
CA THR A 52 -5.08 -7.56 22.25
C THR A 52 -4.82 -6.74 20.98
N ALA A 53 -3.57 -6.74 20.51
CA ALA A 53 -3.22 -6.20 19.20
C ALA A 53 -3.44 -7.23 18.06
N SER A 54 -3.72 -8.49 18.40
CA SER A 54 -3.94 -9.57 17.45
C SER A 54 -5.37 -9.60 16.93
N VAL A 55 -5.51 -9.59 15.61
CA VAL A 55 -6.83 -9.72 14.95
C VAL A 55 -7.49 -11.06 15.26
N ALA A 56 -6.71 -12.14 15.31
CA ALA A 56 -7.25 -13.47 15.59
C ALA A 56 -7.87 -13.54 17.00
N GLN A 57 -7.17 -12.97 17.99
CA GLN A 57 -7.67 -12.92 19.36
C GLN A 57 -8.88 -11.99 19.46
N SER A 58 -8.87 -10.83 18.79
CA SER A 58 -10.01 -9.93 18.75
C SER A 58 -11.28 -10.60 18.19
N ILE A 59 -11.15 -11.43 17.14
CA ILE A 59 -12.29 -12.21 16.62
C ILE A 59 -12.83 -13.18 17.68
N LEU A 60 -11.95 -13.83 18.44
CA LEU A 60 -12.36 -14.74 19.53
C LEU A 60 -13.03 -13.99 20.67
N ASP A 61 -12.47 -12.84 21.08
CA ASP A 61 -13.01 -11.99 22.13
C ASP A 61 -14.43 -11.50 21.80
N HIS A 62 -14.72 -11.33 20.49
CA HIS A 62 -16.03 -10.93 19.98
C HIS A 62 -16.89 -12.09 19.44
N ALA A 63 -16.46 -13.36 19.57
CA ALA A 63 -17.15 -14.50 18.96
C ALA A 63 -18.60 -14.70 19.43
N HIS A 64 -18.93 -14.22 20.62
CA HIS A 64 -20.26 -14.27 21.21
C HIS A 64 -20.97 -12.92 21.26
N SER A 65 -20.35 -11.89 20.67
CA SER A 65 -20.97 -10.57 20.58
C SER A 65 -21.98 -10.56 19.44
N THR A 66 -23.17 -10.02 19.70
CA THR A 66 -24.18 -9.85 18.65
C THR A 66 -23.80 -8.62 17.83
N THR A 67 -23.63 -8.78 16.52
CA THR A 67 -23.41 -7.63 15.64
C THR A 67 -24.64 -6.72 15.74
N GLY A 68 -24.44 -5.48 16.19
CA GLY A 68 -25.49 -4.47 16.06
C GLY A 68 -25.86 -4.32 14.59
N THR A 69 -27.14 -4.15 14.29
CA THR A 69 -27.57 -3.73 12.95
C THR A 69 -26.93 -2.38 12.66
N ILE A 70 -25.83 -2.36 11.91
CA ILE A 70 -25.28 -1.12 11.38
C ILE A 70 -26.31 -0.63 10.35
N PRO A 71 -26.97 0.52 10.57
CA PRO A 71 -27.85 1.10 9.56
C PRO A 71 -27.06 1.19 8.25
N ALA A 72 -27.64 0.70 7.15
CA ALA A 72 -26.99 0.69 5.84
C ALA A 72 -26.48 2.08 5.41
N GLU A 73 -27.09 3.12 5.98
CA GLU A 73 -26.78 4.53 5.78
C GLU A 73 -25.37 4.91 6.30
N ILE A 74 -24.92 4.32 7.41
CA ILE A 74 -23.57 4.56 7.96
C ILE A 74 -22.49 3.91 7.08
N ASN A 75 -22.81 2.82 6.38
CA ASN A 75 -21.87 2.15 5.47
C ASN A 75 -21.57 3.00 4.22
N ALA A 76 -22.55 3.75 3.71
CA ALA A 76 -22.36 4.56 2.51
C ALA A 76 -21.41 5.74 2.80
N ASP A 77 -21.67 6.49 3.87
CA ASP A 77 -20.90 7.69 4.20
C ASP A 77 -19.47 7.35 4.67
N GLN A 78 -19.28 6.29 5.45
CA GLN A 78 -17.93 5.86 5.84
C GLN A 78 -17.15 5.21 4.70
N ALA A 79 -17.80 4.46 3.80
CA ALA A 79 -17.13 3.93 2.61
C ALA A 79 -16.69 5.05 1.67
N LEU A 80 -17.52 6.07 1.48
CA LEU A 80 -17.19 7.26 0.68
C LEU A 80 -16.04 8.07 1.33
N ALA A 81 -16.10 8.33 2.64
CA ALA A 81 -15.05 9.05 3.36
C ALA A 81 -13.70 8.29 3.36
N SER A 82 -13.74 6.96 3.47
CA SER A 82 -12.56 6.08 3.39
C SER A 82 -11.95 6.06 1.98
N GLN A 83 -12.77 6.19 0.95
CA GLN A 83 -12.33 6.35 -0.44
C GLN A 83 -11.76 7.76 -0.71
N GLU A 84 -12.29 8.81 -0.10
CA GLU A 84 -11.75 10.17 -0.23
C GLU A 84 -10.40 10.33 0.48
N GLY A 85 -10.22 9.70 1.64
CA GLY A 85 -8.93 9.67 2.36
C GLY A 85 -7.84 8.91 1.61
N THR A 86 -8.19 7.79 0.97
CA THR A 86 -7.25 7.03 0.11
C THR A 86 -6.96 7.75 -1.21
N ARG A 87 -7.93 8.46 -1.79
CA ARG A 87 -7.72 9.26 -3.01
C ARG A 87 -6.80 10.47 -2.78
N LYS A 88 -6.86 11.10 -1.61
CA LYS A 88 -5.94 12.20 -1.24
C LYS A 88 -4.55 11.71 -0.85
N ALA A 89 -4.42 10.52 -0.25
CA ALA A 89 -3.12 9.94 0.12
C ALA A 89 -2.37 9.27 -1.06
N GLN A 90 -3.06 8.93 -2.15
CA GLN A 90 -2.47 8.50 -3.41
C GLN A 90 -2.24 9.64 -4.41
N ALA A 91 -2.43 10.89 -4.01
CA ALA A 91 -1.84 12.02 -4.73
C ALA A 91 -0.33 12.06 -4.46
N GLN A 92 0.36 11.02 -4.95
CA GLN A 92 1.75 11.13 -5.32
C GLN A 92 1.87 12.38 -6.21
N PRO A 93 2.86 13.27 -6.00
CA PRO A 93 3.07 14.36 -6.94
C PRO A 93 3.14 13.73 -8.31
N ALA A 94 2.17 14.09 -9.18
CA ALA A 94 2.13 13.62 -10.54
C ALA A 94 3.51 13.93 -11.12
N ALA A 95 4.29 12.89 -11.38
CA ALA A 95 5.49 13.02 -12.17
C ALA A 95 5.07 13.73 -13.46
N PRO A 96 5.77 14.78 -13.87
CA PRO A 96 5.34 15.58 -15.01
C PRO A 96 5.33 14.71 -16.28
N GLY A 97 4.12 14.50 -16.82
CA GLY A 97 3.92 14.16 -18.23
C GLY A 97 3.75 12.69 -18.58
N SER A 98 2.62 12.07 -18.22
CA SER A 98 2.08 10.97 -19.04
C SER A 98 1.44 11.54 -20.30
N ARG A 99 2.26 11.94 -21.27
CA ARG A 99 1.78 12.26 -22.62
C ARG A 99 1.37 10.94 -23.26
N ALA A 100 0.09 10.77 -23.57
CA ALA A 100 -0.35 9.68 -24.45
C ALA A 100 0.24 9.98 -25.84
N TYR A 101 0.90 8.99 -26.43
CA TYR A 101 1.48 9.11 -27.76
C TYR A 101 0.52 8.48 -28.76
N THR A 102 0.23 9.16 -29.85
CA THR A 102 -0.55 8.53 -30.94
C THR A 102 0.35 7.58 -31.74
N GLN A 103 -0.27 6.70 -32.54
CA GLN A 103 0.47 5.75 -33.36
C GLN A 103 1.43 6.46 -34.31
N GLU A 104 0.98 7.57 -34.91
CA GLU A 104 1.75 8.37 -35.87
C GLU A 104 2.97 9.04 -35.19
N GLU A 105 2.83 9.46 -33.93
CA GLU A 105 3.94 10.04 -33.16
C GLU A 105 5.00 8.98 -32.82
N LEU A 106 4.58 7.76 -32.47
CA LEU A 106 5.49 6.65 -32.22
C LEU A 106 6.21 6.19 -33.50
N GLU A 107 5.52 6.18 -34.64
CA GLU A 107 6.11 5.89 -35.95
C GLU A 107 7.13 6.97 -36.35
N ALA A 108 6.81 8.26 -36.19
CA ALA A 108 7.75 9.34 -36.46
C ALA A 108 9.00 9.28 -35.55
N ILE A 109 8.84 8.89 -34.29
CA ILE A 109 9.97 8.70 -33.35
C ILE A 109 10.80 7.47 -33.75
N ALA A 110 10.17 6.41 -34.24
CA ALA A 110 10.86 5.24 -34.77
C ALA A 110 11.67 5.57 -36.03
N ASP A 111 11.14 6.40 -36.93
CA ASP A 111 11.83 6.82 -38.14
C ASP A 111 13.00 7.77 -37.82
N ALA A 112 12.84 8.67 -36.83
CA ALA A 112 13.86 9.65 -36.46
C ALA A 112 14.97 9.09 -35.55
N SER A 113 14.61 8.23 -34.59
CA SER A 113 15.51 7.76 -33.50
C SER A 113 15.65 6.24 -33.42
N GLY A 114 15.01 5.51 -34.33
CA GLY A 114 15.01 4.05 -34.35
C GLY A 114 14.36 3.43 -33.11
N ILE A 115 14.62 2.14 -32.93
CA ILE A 115 14.13 1.37 -31.77
C ILE A 115 14.62 1.92 -30.42
N LYS A 116 15.70 2.72 -30.40
CA LYS A 116 16.24 3.33 -29.18
C LYS A 116 15.28 4.40 -28.61
N GLY A 117 14.66 5.21 -29.48
CA GLY A 117 13.66 6.20 -29.08
C GLY A 117 12.40 5.54 -28.51
N LEU A 118 11.92 4.50 -29.18
CA LEU A 118 10.76 3.72 -28.70
C LEU A 118 11.03 2.99 -27.39
N ARG A 119 12.26 2.51 -27.15
CA ARG A 119 12.62 1.88 -25.87
C ARG A 119 12.61 2.87 -24.72
N ALA A 120 13.03 4.12 -24.92
CA ALA A 120 12.94 5.14 -23.87
C ALA A 120 11.48 5.40 -23.43
N ILE A 121 10.54 5.38 -24.39
CA ILE A 121 9.11 5.52 -24.12
C ILE A 121 8.55 4.23 -23.50
N GLY A 122 8.94 3.07 -24.02
CA GLY A 122 8.55 1.76 -23.51
C GLY A 122 9.02 1.51 -22.09
N ASP A 123 10.27 1.85 -21.76
CA ASP A 123 10.85 1.69 -20.41
C ASP A 123 10.12 2.55 -19.37
N ALA A 124 9.71 3.77 -19.75
CA ALA A 124 8.87 4.63 -18.90
C ALA A 124 7.48 4.04 -18.61
N LEU A 125 6.98 3.18 -19.52
CA LEU A 125 5.68 2.50 -19.41
C LEU A 125 5.80 1.02 -18.97
N GLY A 126 7.02 0.54 -18.70
CA GLY A 126 7.30 -0.84 -18.33
C GLY A 126 7.10 -1.87 -19.46
N VAL A 127 7.21 -1.45 -20.71
CA VAL A 127 7.02 -2.26 -21.92
C VAL A 127 8.37 -2.59 -22.56
N LYS A 128 8.64 -3.87 -22.81
CA LYS A 128 9.87 -4.34 -23.47
C LYS A 128 9.53 -5.07 -24.77
N GLY A 129 10.25 -4.75 -25.84
CA GLY A 129 10.07 -5.35 -27.17
C GLY A 129 11.35 -5.29 -28.01
N ASN A 130 11.51 -6.25 -28.90
CA ASN A 130 12.69 -6.40 -29.75
C ASN A 130 12.48 -5.91 -31.19
N ALA A 131 11.22 -5.74 -31.61
CA ALA A 131 10.84 -5.18 -32.90
C ALA A 131 10.07 -3.86 -32.75
N ILE A 132 10.29 -2.92 -33.67
CA ILE A 132 9.64 -1.59 -33.69
C ILE A 132 8.12 -1.72 -33.67
N GLY A 133 7.54 -2.51 -34.58
CA GLY A 133 6.08 -2.68 -34.67
C GLY A 133 5.44 -3.38 -33.46
N GLU A 134 6.16 -4.30 -32.81
CA GLU A 134 5.71 -4.92 -31.56
C GLU A 134 5.70 -3.91 -30.42
N LEU A 135 6.76 -3.10 -30.33
CA LEU A 135 6.93 -2.11 -29.27
C LEU A 135 5.88 -0.99 -29.37
N ILE A 136 5.56 -0.51 -30.57
CA ILE A 136 4.49 0.48 -30.80
C ILE A 136 3.13 -0.07 -30.33
N LYS A 137 2.76 -1.29 -30.74
CA LYS A 137 1.50 -1.93 -30.33
C LYS A 137 1.42 -2.13 -28.82
N SER A 138 2.52 -2.55 -28.20
CA SER A 138 2.56 -2.77 -26.76
C SER A 138 2.51 -1.46 -25.97
N ILE A 139 3.09 -0.38 -26.49
CA ILE A 139 2.98 0.97 -25.92
C ILE A 139 1.53 1.46 -26.00
N LEU A 140 0.87 1.37 -27.17
CA LEU A 140 -0.52 1.78 -27.35
C LEU A 140 -1.48 0.98 -26.47
N THR A 141 -1.29 -0.35 -26.37
CA THR A 141 -2.12 -1.23 -25.51
C THR A 141 -1.97 -0.92 -24.03
N LYS A 142 -0.81 -0.43 -23.58
CA LYS A 142 -0.56 -0.04 -22.19
C LYS A 142 -1.02 1.38 -21.86
N GLN A 143 -1.24 2.21 -22.87
CA GLN A 143 -1.74 3.58 -22.73
C GLN A 143 -3.28 3.65 -22.78
N ALA A 144 -3.95 2.60 -23.27
CA ALA A 144 -5.42 2.43 -23.23
C ALA A 144 -5.88 1.86 -21.87
#